data_AF-A0A0G2EB65-F1
#
_entry.id   AF-A0A0G2EB65-F1
#
_cell.length_a   1.000
_cell.length_b   1.000
_cell.length_c   1.000
_cell.angle_alpha   90.00
_cell.angle_beta   90.00
_cell.angle_gamma   90.00
#
_symmetry.space_group_name_H-M   'P 1'
#
loop_
_entity.id
_entity.type
_entity.pdbx_description
1 polymer ?
#
loop_
_entity_poly.entity_id
_entity_poly.type
_entity_poly.pdbx_seq_one_letter_code
_entity_poly.pdbx_strand_id
1 'polypeptide(L)'
;MPLFIRDYTDFYAGLNHAFNVGVLFRGPDNALQPNYKNLPVAYHGRASSVVISGTPIRRPAGQLLTDPTAVLKKPVHLPCKKLDFELELAAFIATGNDLGEPISTKNASESVFGYVLMNDWSARDIQAWEYVPLGPFNSKNFGTTISPWVVLPDALAPFKTAGLHNDVDILAYLKEDSSETVYDIKLEVEITSKLNLMDPLYDPHLQRSIF
;
A
#
# COMPACT_ATOMS: atom_id res chain seq x y z
N MET A 1 17.81 5.15 -3.27
CA MET A 1 16.63 5.89 -2.79
C MET A 1 16.60 7.23 -3.49
N PRO A 2 15.47 7.62 -4.14
CA PRO A 2 15.40 8.88 -4.88
C PRO A 2 15.24 10.10 -3.98
N LEU A 3 14.64 9.94 -2.78
CA LEU A 3 14.47 10.98 -1.77
C LEU A 3 14.69 10.42 -0.36
N PHE A 4 14.97 11.31 0.60
CA PHE A 4 14.95 10.98 2.03
C PHE A 4 13.52 11.07 2.56
N ILE A 5 13.01 9.95 3.07
CA ILE A 5 11.63 9.83 3.57
C ILE A 5 11.62 10.14 5.07
N ARG A 6 10.93 11.23 5.44
CA ARG A 6 10.75 11.62 6.85
C ARG A 6 9.63 10.81 7.50
N ASP A 7 8.49 10.81 6.84
CA ASP A 7 7.29 10.07 7.23
C ASP A 7 6.74 9.32 6.02
N TYR A 8 6.11 8.17 6.29
CA TYR A 8 5.42 7.35 5.31
C TYR A 8 4.02 7.04 5.85
N THR A 9 3.00 7.30 5.04
CA THR A 9 1.60 7.03 5.34
C THR A 9 1.07 6.09 4.27
N ASP A 10 0.38 5.04 4.71
CA ASP A 10 -0.27 4.06 3.85
C ASP A 10 -1.78 4.27 3.86
N PHE A 11 -2.37 4.38 2.68
CA PHE A 11 -3.81 4.59 2.50
C PHE A 11 -4.50 3.29 2.10
N TYR A 12 -5.61 3.02 2.76
CA TYR A 12 -6.51 1.91 2.44
C TYR A 12 -7.57 2.35 1.42
N ALA A 13 -7.13 2.79 0.24
CA ALA A 13 -8.00 3.46 -0.75
C ALA A 13 -8.57 2.54 -1.85
N GLY A 14 -8.13 1.28 -1.94
CA GLY A 14 -8.61 0.34 -2.95
C GLY A 14 -9.95 -0.31 -2.58
N LEU A 15 -11.07 0.13 -3.17
CA LEU A 15 -12.43 -0.36 -2.86
C LEU A 15 -12.55 -1.89 -2.94
N ASN A 16 -12.06 -2.49 -4.03
CA ASN A 16 -12.13 -3.94 -4.24
C ASN A 16 -11.25 -4.69 -3.22
N HIS A 17 -10.06 -4.16 -2.93
CA HIS A 17 -9.18 -4.71 -1.90
C HIS A 17 -9.88 -4.67 -0.54
N ALA A 18 -10.45 -3.51 -0.18
CA ALA A 18 -11.12 -3.33 1.09
C ALA A 18 -12.33 -4.23 1.28
N PHE A 19 -13.12 -4.41 0.22
CA PHE A 19 -14.23 -5.34 0.19
C PHE A 19 -13.75 -6.78 0.36
N ASN A 20 -12.77 -7.24 -0.43
CA ASN A 20 -12.27 -8.61 -0.39
C ASN A 20 -11.68 -8.97 0.98
N VAL A 21 -10.87 -8.09 1.56
CA VAL A 21 -10.36 -8.26 2.93
C VAL A 21 -11.51 -8.27 3.93
N GLY A 22 -12.47 -7.35 3.79
CA GLY A 22 -13.65 -7.30 4.64
C GLY A 22 -14.46 -8.59 4.64
N VAL A 23 -14.69 -9.19 3.47
CA VAL A 23 -15.38 -10.47 3.31
C VAL A 23 -14.71 -11.57 4.13
N LEU A 24 -13.37 -11.66 4.07
CA LEU A 24 -12.61 -12.68 4.80
C LEU A 24 -12.79 -12.60 6.33
N PHE A 25 -12.99 -11.39 6.86
CA PHE A 25 -13.07 -11.17 8.32
C PHE A 25 -14.50 -11.02 8.85
N ARG A 26 -15.42 -10.48 8.06
CA ARG A 26 -16.74 -10.03 8.51
C ARG A 26 -17.90 -10.53 7.62
N GLY A 27 -17.58 -11.25 6.56
CA GLY A 27 -18.55 -11.66 5.54
C GLY A 27 -18.92 -10.53 4.58
N PRO A 28 -19.61 -10.84 3.47
CA PRO A 28 -19.91 -9.88 2.40
C PRO A 28 -20.82 -8.73 2.86
N ASP A 29 -21.81 -9.00 3.71
CA ASP A 29 -22.79 -8.00 4.16
C ASP A 29 -22.17 -6.90 5.04
N ASN A 30 -21.02 -7.18 5.68
CA ASN A 30 -20.32 -6.26 6.58
C ASN A 30 -18.87 -6.02 6.14
N ALA A 31 -18.61 -6.17 4.83
CA ALA A 31 -17.25 -6.12 4.29
C ALA A 31 -16.61 -4.73 4.49
N LEU A 32 -17.31 -3.65 4.13
CA LEU A 32 -16.81 -2.29 4.33
C LEU A 32 -17.24 -1.75 5.69
N GLN A 33 -16.31 -1.17 6.43
CA GLN A 33 -16.64 -0.45 7.65
C GLN A 33 -17.35 0.88 7.32
N PRO A 34 -18.21 1.42 8.22
CA PRO A 34 -19.01 2.62 7.94
C PRO A 34 -18.19 3.85 7.52
N ASN A 35 -16.95 3.97 8.00
CA ASN A 35 -16.07 5.09 7.69
C ASN A 35 -15.44 5.01 6.28
N TYR A 36 -15.37 3.83 5.66
CA TYR A 36 -14.57 3.59 4.46
C TYR A 36 -14.94 4.49 3.28
N LYS A 37 -16.24 4.67 3.02
CA LYS A 37 -16.73 5.53 1.93
C LYS A 37 -16.79 7.02 2.29
N ASN A 38 -16.53 7.37 3.55
CA ASN A 38 -16.66 8.73 4.09
C ASN A 38 -15.32 9.46 4.21
N LEU A 39 -14.20 8.73 4.34
CA LEU A 39 -12.86 9.28 4.40
C LEU A 39 -11.83 8.29 3.86
N PRO A 40 -10.68 8.75 3.34
CA PRO A 40 -9.59 7.88 2.92
C PRO A 40 -8.87 7.35 4.17
N VAL A 41 -9.22 6.14 4.61
CA VAL A 41 -8.66 5.50 5.81
C VAL A 41 -7.17 5.26 5.59
N ALA A 42 -6.35 5.54 6.59
CA ALA A 42 -4.89 5.41 6.50
C ALA A 42 -4.26 5.12 7.87
N TYR A 43 -2.99 4.72 7.86
CA TYR A 43 -2.15 4.59 9.05
C TYR A 43 -0.72 5.03 8.75
N HIS A 44 0.05 5.32 9.81
CA HIS A 44 1.47 5.62 9.67
C HIS A 44 2.25 4.34 9.41
N GLY A 45 2.94 4.28 8.27
CA GLY A 45 3.91 3.24 7.95
C GLY A 45 5.28 3.53 8.58
N ARG A 46 6.28 2.73 8.20
CA ARG A 46 7.65 2.85 8.74
C ARG A 46 8.64 3.36 7.69
N ALA A 47 8.95 4.65 7.76
CA ALA A 47 9.89 5.29 6.84
C ALA A 47 11.28 4.61 6.80
N SER A 48 11.79 4.13 7.95
CA SER A 48 13.13 3.54 8.02
C SER A 48 13.29 2.21 7.27
N SER A 49 12.19 1.54 6.93
CA SER A 49 12.19 0.26 6.21
C SER A 49 11.77 0.40 4.74
N VAL A 50 11.62 1.63 4.24
CA VAL A 50 11.43 1.87 2.81
C VAL A 50 12.77 1.74 2.10
N VAL A 51 12.85 0.78 1.17
CA VAL A 51 14.05 0.43 0.44
C VAL A 51 13.82 0.53 -1.07
N ILE A 52 14.93 0.62 -1.81
CA ILE A 52 14.88 0.74 -3.27
C ILE A 52 14.71 -0.64 -3.91
N SER A 53 14.04 -0.70 -5.06
CA SER A 53 13.95 -1.90 -5.91
C SER A 53 15.31 -2.63 -6.05
N GLY A 54 15.27 -3.95 -6.02
CA GLY A 54 16.45 -4.83 -5.99
C GLY A 54 17.02 -5.12 -4.59
N THR A 55 16.54 -4.46 -3.54
CA THR A 55 16.93 -4.77 -2.15
C THR A 55 16.30 -6.08 -1.68
N PRO A 56 17.07 -7.10 -1.26
CA PRO A 56 16.49 -8.35 -0.79
C PRO A 56 15.69 -8.17 0.51
N ILE A 57 14.47 -8.69 0.54
CA ILE A 57 13.61 -8.69 1.74
C ILE A 57 13.73 -10.03 2.47
N ARG A 58 14.12 -9.98 3.75
CA ARG A 58 14.20 -11.16 4.60
C ARG A 58 12.80 -11.47 5.14
N ARG A 59 12.36 -12.73 4.99
CA ARG A 59 11.14 -13.23 5.65
C ARG A 59 11.20 -12.93 7.16
N PRO A 60 10.22 -12.21 7.72
CA PRO A 60 10.24 -11.88 9.14
C PRO A 60 9.91 -13.10 10.00
N ALA A 61 10.40 -13.10 11.23
CA ALA A 61 9.89 -13.95 12.30
C ALA A 61 9.11 -13.07 13.27
N GLY A 62 8.04 -13.61 13.84
CA GLY A 62 7.19 -12.88 14.76
C GLY A 62 6.22 -13.77 15.50
N GLN A 63 5.34 -13.15 16.29
CA GLN A 63 4.27 -13.86 16.99
C GLN A 63 3.14 -14.19 16.03
N LEU A 64 2.72 -15.46 16.01
CA LEU A 64 1.56 -15.91 15.25
C LEU A 64 0.74 -16.92 16.05
N LEU A 65 -0.56 -17.00 15.76
CA LEU A 65 -1.44 -18.03 16.29
C LEU A 65 -1.44 -19.25 15.35
N THR A 66 -1.10 -20.43 15.87
CA THR A 66 -1.19 -21.68 15.09
C THR A 66 -2.63 -22.15 14.89
N ASP A 67 -3.52 -21.83 15.84
CA ASP A 67 -4.96 -22.02 15.73
C ASP A 67 -5.68 -20.72 16.08
N PRO A 68 -6.10 -19.94 15.06
CA PRO A 68 -6.86 -18.71 15.27
C PRO A 68 -8.24 -18.93 15.87
N THR A 69 -8.78 -20.16 15.91
CA THR A 69 -10.11 -20.47 16.44
C THR A 69 -10.08 -20.96 17.90
N ALA A 70 -8.91 -21.36 18.41
CA ALA A 70 -8.72 -21.78 19.79
C ALA A 70 -9.28 -20.77 20.81
N VAL A 71 -9.94 -21.26 21.86
CA VAL A 71 -10.48 -20.41 22.95
C VAL A 71 -9.34 -19.66 23.65
N LEU A 72 -8.28 -20.38 24.01
CA LEU A 72 -7.10 -19.79 24.62
C LEU A 72 -6.08 -19.44 23.54
N LYS A 73 -5.95 -18.15 23.24
CA LYS A 73 -4.97 -17.63 22.29
C LYS A 73 -3.57 -17.71 22.91
N LYS A 74 -2.73 -18.62 22.39
CA LYS A 74 -1.30 -18.72 22.76
C LYS A 74 -0.45 -18.50 21.52
N PRO A 75 0.23 -17.35 21.37
CA PRO A 75 1.11 -17.14 20.23
C PRO A 75 2.38 -17.99 20.35
N VAL A 76 2.96 -18.31 19.20
CA VAL A 76 4.30 -18.88 19.07
C VAL A 76 5.17 -17.92 18.27
N HIS A 77 6.48 -17.93 18.54
CA HIS A 77 7.45 -17.15 17.77
C HIS A 77 8.06 -18.01 16.67
N LEU A 78 7.70 -17.76 15.41
CA LEU A 78 8.11 -18.56 14.26
C LEU A 78 8.35 -17.66 13.03
N PRO A 79 9.08 -18.14 12.01
CA PRO A 79 9.08 -17.49 10.70
C PRO A 79 7.65 -17.35 10.16
N CYS A 80 7.34 -16.19 9.58
CA CYS A 80 6.08 -15.91 8.91
C CYS A 80 5.75 -17.02 7.90
N LYS A 81 4.52 -17.53 7.93
CA LYS A 81 3.99 -18.56 7.02
C LYS A 81 3.13 -17.97 5.91
N LYS A 82 2.63 -16.75 6.07
CA LYS A 82 1.79 -16.04 5.09
C LYS A 82 2.46 -14.73 4.66
N LEU A 83 3.59 -14.84 3.98
CA LEU A 83 4.29 -13.70 3.39
C LEU A 83 3.61 -13.31 2.08
N ASP A 84 3.39 -12.03 1.88
CA ASP A 84 2.57 -11.49 0.79
C ASP A 84 3.14 -10.16 0.27
N PHE A 85 2.73 -9.79 -0.93
CA PHE A 85 3.00 -8.48 -1.54
C PHE A 85 1.73 -7.63 -1.55
N GLU A 86 1.88 -6.31 -1.63
CA GLU A 86 0.78 -5.37 -1.91
C GLU A 86 1.19 -4.47 -3.06
N LEU A 87 0.51 -4.57 -4.20
CA LEU A 87 0.78 -3.71 -5.35
C LEU A 87 0.19 -2.32 -5.10
N GLU A 88 1.06 -1.32 -5.01
CA GLU A 88 0.68 0.05 -4.70
C GLU A 88 1.38 1.09 -5.59
N LEU A 89 0.84 2.31 -5.53
CA LEU A 89 1.48 3.53 -6.00
C LEU A 89 1.69 4.44 -4.80
N ALA A 90 2.86 5.07 -4.72
CA ALA A 90 3.15 6.07 -3.69
C ALA A 90 3.44 7.43 -4.33
N ALA A 91 3.02 8.49 -3.64
CA ALA A 91 3.31 9.87 -4.02
C ALA A 91 4.37 10.46 -3.08
N PHE A 92 5.38 11.13 -3.64
CA PHE A 92 6.27 12.00 -2.89
C PHE A 92 5.63 13.36 -2.73
N ILE A 93 5.57 13.85 -1.49
CA ILE A 93 5.13 15.21 -1.16
C ILE A 93 6.39 16.06 -0.96
N ALA A 94 6.56 17.12 -1.75
CA ALA A 94 7.73 18.02 -1.65
C ALA A 94 7.39 19.39 -1.10
N THR A 95 6.13 19.81 -1.19
CA THR A 95 5.64 21.02 -0.54
C THR A 95 4.75 20.60 0.61
N GLY A 96 5.16 20.92 1.83
CA GLY A 96 4.35 20.68 3.02
C GLY A 96 3.41 21.83 3.33
N ASN A 97 2.83 21.79 4.51
CA ASN A 97 2.03 22.85 5.12
C ASN A 97 2.52 23.11 6.54
N ASP A 98 2.23 24.29 7.06
CA ASP A 98 2.52 24.62 8.45
C ASP A 98 1.61 23.82 9.40
N LEU A 99 2.11 23.53 10.60
CA LEU A 99 1.37 22.76 11.60
C LEU A 99 0.08 23.50 11.99
N GLY A 100 -1.06 22.86 11.75
CA GLY A 100 -2.39 23.43 12.02
C GLY A 100 -3.02 24.12 10.82
N GLU A 101 -2.32 24.21 9.68
CA GLU A 101 -2.84 24.81 8.44
C GLU A 101 -3.16 23.73 7.41
N PRO A 102 -4.44 23.36 7.21
CA PRO A 102 -4.80 22.27 6.29
C PRO A 102 -4.62 22.69 4.83
N ILE A 103 -4.25 21.72 3.99
CA ILE A 103 -4.27 21.85 2.53
C ILE A 103 -5.66 21.48 2.03
N SER A 104 -6.28 22.35 1.24
CA SER A 104 -7.56 22.06 0.59
C SER A 104 -7.38 21.09 -0.58
N THR A 105 -8.43 20.36 -0.96
CA THR A 105 -8.44 19.47 -2.14
C THR A 105 -8.01 20.20 -3.42
N LYS A 106 -8.43 21.47 -3.58
CA LYS A 106 -8.04 22.33 -4.70
C LYS A 106 -6.52 22.50 -4.84
N ASN A 107 -5.81 22.61 -3.73
CA ASN A 107 -4.37 22.88 -3.71
C ASN A 107 -3.53 21.60 -3.48
N ALA A 108 -4.16 20.47 -3.13
CA ALA A 108 -3.47 19.23 -2.76
C ALA A 108 -2.52 18.73 -3.85
N SER A 109 -2.93 18.81 -5.11
CA SER A 109 -2.10 18.35 -6.25
C SER A 109 -0.79 19.13 -6.41
N GLU A 110 -0.74 20.40 -5.99
CA GLU A 110 0.47 21.24 -6.05
C GLU A 110 1.55 20.78 -5.06
N SER A 111 1.18 19.97 -4.07
CA SER A 111 2.10 19.43 -3.07
C SER A 111 2.81 18.16 -3.54
N VAL A 112 2.27 17.51 -4.57
CA VAL A 112 2.78 16.23 -5.09
C VAL A 112 3.94 16.49 -6.04
N PHE A 113 5.12 15.98 -5.68
CA PHE A 113 6.31 16.01 -6.54
C PHE A 113 6.25 14.97 -7.65
N GLY A 114 5.76 13.78 -7.34
CA GLY A 114 5.64 12.70 -8.31
C GLY A 114 5.39 11.35 -7.66
N TYR A 115 5.32 10.32 -8.50
CA TYR A 115 4.83 9.00 -8.14
C TYR A 115 5.88 7.92 -8.37
N VAL A 116 5.83 6.88 -7.55
CA VAL A 116 6.62 5.66 -7.70
C VAL A 116 5.72 4.44 -7.57
N LEU A 117 6.16 3.32 -8.14
CA LEU A 117 5.55 2.04 -7.82
C LEU A 117 6.02 1.60 -6.43
N MET A 118 5.17 0.87 -5.72
CA MET A 118 5.45 0.45 -4.36
C MET A 118 4.96 -0.99 -4.12
N ASN A 119 5.72 -1.73 -3.33
CA ASN A 119 5.34 -3.01 -2.76
C ASN A 119 5.43 -2.95 -1.24
N ASP A 120 4.27 -2.96 -0.56
CA ASP A 120 4.22 -3.01 0.90
C ASP A 120 4.19 -4.46 1.41
N TRP A 121 5.40 -5.00 1.62
CA TRP A 121 5.54 -6.41 2.00
C TRP A 121 4.85 -6.70 3.32
N SER A 122 4.13 -7.80 3.33
CA SER A 122 3.18 -8.06 4.41
C SER A 122 3.30 -9.48 4.97
N ALA A 123 3.31 -9.59 6.29
CA ALA A 123 3.28 -10.87 7.01
C ALA A 123 1.90 -11.10 7.64
N ARG A 124 0.97 -11.72 6.89
CA ARG A 124 -0.47 -11.74 7.21
C ARG A 124 -0.82 -12.46 8.50
N ASP A 125 -0.08 -13.49 8.86
CA ASP A 125 -0.26 -14.25 10.09
C ASP A 125 0.23 -13.51 11.33
N ILE A 126 1.29 -12.72 11.19
CA ILE A 126 1.72 -11.76 12.22
C ILE A 126 0.67 -10.64 12.33
N GLN A 127 0.24 -10.08 11.20
CA GLN A 127 -0.73 -8.99 11.13
C GLN A 127 -2.03 -9.34 11.85
N ALA A 128 -2.60 -10.52 11.55
CA ALA A 128 -3.85 -10.96 12.13
C ALA A 128 -3.81 -11.08 13.67
N TRP A 129 -2.63 -11.33 14.24
CA TRP A 129 -2.45 -11.40 15.70
C TRP A 129 -2.28 -10.02 16.34
N GLU A 130 -1.58 -9.09 15.68
CA GLU A 130 -1.18 -7.82 16.29
C GLU A 130 -2.12 -6.63 16.01
N TYR A 131 -2.90 -6.66 14.92
CA TYR A 131 -3.48 -5.42 14.37
C TYR A 131 -4.63 -4.83 15.20
N VAL A 132 -5.24 -5.59 16.10
CA VAL A 132 -6.34 -5.07 16.94
C VAL A 132 -5.78 -4.64 18.30
N PRO A 133 -6.04 -3.40 18.76
CA PRO A 133 -6.86 -2.35 18.13
C PRO A 133 -6.05 -1.29 17.36
N LEU A 134 -4.72 -1.40 17.31
CA LEU A 134 -3.83 -0.28 16.96
C LEU A 134 -3.41 -0.22 15.49
N GLY A 135 -3.85 -1.18 14.67
CA GLY A 135 -3.49 -1.29 13.26
C GLY A 135 -2.23 -2.13 13.00
N PRO A 136 -1.87 -2.32 11.72
CA PRO A 136 -0.70 -3.09 11.31
C PRO A 136 0.61 -2.50 11.86
N PHE A 137 1.56 -3.34 12.25
CA PHE A 137 2.84 -2.88 12.80
C PHE A 137 4.03 -3.72 12.34
N ASN A 138 4.49 -4.72 13.11
CA ASN A 138 5.65 -5.54 12.74
C ASN A 138 5.42 -6.34 11.46
N SER A 139 4.16 -6.62 11.14
CA SER A 139 3.73 -7.27 9.92
C SER A 139 3.92 -6.45 8.65
N LYS A 140 4.29 -5.17 8.76
CA LYS A 140 4.58 -4.26 7.64
C LYS A 140 5.99 -3.66 7.73
N ASN A 141 6.42 -3.29 8.95
CA ASN A 141 7.68 -2.59 9.22
C ASN A 141 8.97 -3.35 8.82
N PHE A 142 8.88 -4.59 8.36
CA PHE A 142 10.04 -5.38 7.97
C PHE A 142 10.56 -5.04 6.56
N GLY A 143 9.75 -4.39 5.73
CA GLY A 143 10.22 -3.92 4.42
C GLY A 143 9.10 -3.38 3.55
N THR A 144 9.35 -2.23 2.94
CA THR A 144 8.50 -1.63 1.90
C THR A 144 9.43 -1.29 0.75
N THR A 145 9.12 -1.70 -0.48
CA THR A 145 10.00 -1.45 -1.63
C THR A 145 9.39 -0.42 -2.56
N ILE A 146 10.18 0.54 -3.04
CA ILE A 146 9.75 1.51 -4.06
C ILE A 146 10.61 1.45 -5.33
N SER A 147 10.01 1.81 -6.47
CA SER A 147 10.75 1.99 -7.72
C SER A 147 11.74 3.16 -7.63
N PRO A 148 12.86 3.12 -8.39
CA PRO A 148 13.88 4.17 -8.28
C PRO A 148 13.56 5.45 -9.03
N TRP A 149 12.69 5.39 -10.03
CA TRP A 149 12.34 6.53 -10.88
C TRP A 149 11.03 7.14 -10.43
N VAL A 150 11.07 8.44 -10.11
CA VAL A 150 9.90 9.24 -9.76
C VAL A 150 9.31 9.83 -11.04
N VAL A 151 8.05 9.47 -11.33
CA VAL A 151 7.32 9.99 -12.48
C VAL A 151 6.58 11.27 -12.08
N LEU A 152 6.84 12.36 -12.80
CA LEU A 152 6.25 13.66 -12.49
C LEU A 152 4.77 13.74 -12.91
N PRO A 153 3.93 14.52 -12.20
CA PRO A 153 2.52 14.71 -12.56
C PRO A 153 2.31 15.20 -14.00
N ASP A 154 3.18 16.09 -14.49
CA ASP A 154 3.09 16.61 -15.87
C ASP A 154 3.25 15.50 -16.93
N ALA A 155 4.06 14.48 -16.64
CA ALA A 155 4.21 13.31 -17.52
C ALA A 155 2.98 12.39 -17.49
N LEU A 156 2.24 12.41 -16.37
CA LEU A 156 1.00 11.65 -16.19
C LEU A 156 -0.26 12.42 -16.62
N ALA A 157 -0.17 13.73 -16.87
CA ALA A 157 -1.31 14.58 -17.20
C ALA A 157 -2.16 14.06 -18.37
N PRO A 158 -1.60 13.51 -19.47
CA PRO A 158 -2.39 12.93 -20.57
C PRO A 158 -3.22 11.69 -20.19
N PHE A 159 -2.94 11.08 -19.03
CA PHE A 159 -3.61 9.87 -18.56
C PHE A 159 -4.61 10.15 -17.43
N LYS A 160 -4.90 11.42 -17.14
CA LYS A 160 -5.95 11.77 -16.17
C LYS A 160 -7.30 11.24 -16.63
N THR A 161 -8.06 10.72 -15.68
CA THR A 161 -9.41 10.19 -15.92
C THR A 161 -10.26 10.25 -14.66
N ALA A 162 -11.53 9.89 -14.80
CA ALA A 162 -12.46 9.83 -13.68
C ALA A 162 -12.19 8.62 -12.77
N GLY A 163 -12.29 8.85 -11.47
CA GLY A 163 -12.23 7.79 -10.46
C GLY A 163 -13.48 6.92 -10.44
N LEU A 164 -13.48 5.91 -9.58
CA LEU A 164 -14.68 5.13 -9.28
C LEU A 164 -15.76 6.04 -8.66
N HIS A 165 -17.01 5.84 -9.07
CA HIS A 165 -18.13 6.55 -8.48
C HIS A 165 -18.29 6.20 -6.98
N ASN A 166 -18.36 7.22 -6.13
CA ASN A 166 -18.74 7.09 -4.72
C ASN A 166 -20.22 7.45 -4.55
N ASP A 167 -21.00 6.55 -3.95
CA ASP A 167 -22.44 6.65 -3.74
C ASP A 167 -22.81 7.39 -2.44
N VAL A 168 -21.82 7.86 -1.68
CA VAL A 168 -22.00 8.64 -0.44
C VAL A 168 -21.79 10.13 -0.72
N ASP A 169 -22.68 10.97 -0.18
CA ASP A 169 -22.46 12.43 -0.14
C ASP A 169 -21.40 12.76 0.90
N ILE A 170 -20.15 12.81 0.44
CA ILE A 170 -18.99 13.14 1.28
C ILE A 170 -19.04 14.59 1.76
N LEU A 171 -18.39 14.86 2.88
CA LEU A 171 -18.30 16.21 3.44
C LEU A 171 -17.54 17.16 2.49
N ALA A 172 -17.89 18.45 2.54
CA ALA A 172 -17.41 19.47 1.60
C ALA A 172 -15.88 19.57 1.49
N TYR A 173 -15.14 19.31 2.58
CA TYR A 173 -13.68 19.41 2.59
C TYR A 173 -12.96 18.34 1.73
N LEU A 174 -13.66 17.26 1.35
CA LEU A 174 -13.14 16.21 0.46
C LEU A 174 -13.68 16.33 -0.97
N LYS A 175 -14.56 17.31 -1.25
CA LYS A 175 -15.06 17.51 -2.61
C LYS A 175 -13.97 18.14 -3.48
N GLU A 176 -13.83 17.62 -4.70
CA GLU A 176 -12.92 18.14 -5.72
C GLU A 176 -13.70 18.90 -6.79
N ASP A 177 -13.08 19.93 -7.37
CA ASP A 177 -13.69 20.73 -8.44
C ASP A 177 -13.70 20.00 -9.79
N SER A 178 -12.82 19.01 -9.96
CA SER A 178 -12.68 18.19 -11.17
C SER A 178 -13.27 16.81 -10.95
N SER A 179 -13.85 16.23 -12.01
CA SER A 179 -14.22 14.81 -12.04
C SER A 179 -13.04 13.90 -12.43
N GLU A 180 -11.99 14.45 -13.03
CA GLU A 180 -10.79 13.72 -13.47
C GLU A 180 -9.66 13.89 -12.44
N THR A 181 -9.64 12.99 -11.46
CA THR A 181 -8.80 13.10 -10.25
C THR A 181 -7.83 11.94 -10.07
N VAL A 182 -7.87 10.94 -10.97
CA VAL A 182 -6.99 9.76 -10.95
C VAL A 182 -6.26 9.60 -12.29
N TYR A 183 -5.30 8.67 -12.37
CA TYR A 183 -4.57 8.35 -13.59
C TYR A 183 -4.88 6.93 -14.08
N ASP A 184 -5.05 6.77 -15.40
CA ASP A 184 -5.12 5.46 -16.06
C ASP A 184 -3.70 4.88 -16.20
N ILE A 185 -3.31 4.05 -15.24
CA ILE A 185 -2.00 3.40 -15.18
C ILE A 185 -2.20 1.89 -15.16
N LYS A 186 -1.65 1.20 -16.15
CA LYS A 186 -1.63 -0.27 -16.18
C LYS A 186 -0.52 -0.78 -15.26
N LEU A 187 -0.90 -1.62 -14.30
CA LEU A 187 0.01 -2.22 -13.33
C LEU A 187 -0.04 -3.73 -13.47
N GLU A 188 1.12 -4.36 -13.41
CA GLU A 188 1.28 -5.81 -13.49
C GLU A 188 2.26 -6.27 -12.40
N VAL A 189 2.07 -7.50 -11.92
CA VAL A 189 2.97 -8.14 -10.96
C VAL A 189 3.37 -9.48 -11.52
N GLU A 190 4.67 -9.77 -11.47
CA GLU A 190 5.22 -11.07 -11.80
C GLU A 190 5.86 -11.71 -10.55
N ILE A 191 5.79 -13.04 -10.47
CA ILE A 191 6.42 -13.81 -9.39
C ILE A 191 7.29 -14.90 -10.00
N THR A 192 8.60 -14.77 -9.81
CA THR A 192 9.59 -15.72 -10.31
C THR A 192 10.17 -16.53 -9.16
N SER A 193 10.11 -17.86 -9.25
CA SER A 193 10.74 -18.73 -8.27
C SER A 193 12.23 -18.90 -8.57
N LYS A 194 13.04 -19.21 -7.55
CA LYS A 194 14.47 -19.50 -7.73
C LYS A 194 14.73 -20.67 -8.70
N LEU A 195 13.77 -21.59 -8.84
CA LEU A 195 13.87 -22.72 -9.79
C LEU A 195 13.78 -22.25 -11.24
N ASN A 196 13.01 -21.20 -11.53
CA ASN A 196 12.85 -20.64 -12.88
C ASN A 196 14.10 -19.87 -13.34
N LEU A 197 14.84 -19.25 -12.40
CA LEU A 197 16.09 -18.55 -12.67
C LEU A 197 17.24 -19.47 -13.14
N MET A 198 17.08 -20.79 -13.03
CA MET A 198 18.06 -21.80 -13.45
C MET A 198 17.72 -22.45 -14.80
N ASP A 199 16.64 -22.04 -15.45
CA ASP A 199 16.29 -22.49 -16.81
C ASP A 199 17.22 -21.79 -17.84
N PRO A 200 17.94 -22.52 -18.70
CA PRO A 200 18.79 -21.93 -19.73
C PRO A 200 18.03 -21.12 -20.80
N LEU A 201 16.69 -21.20 -20.85
CA LEU A 201 15.84 -20.35 -21.68
C LEU A 201 15.34 -19.09 -20.95
N TYR A 202 15.68 -18.92 -19.66
CA TYR A 202 15.35 -17.72 -18.90
C TYR A 202 16.26 -16.56 -19.34
N ASP A 203 15.67 -15.50 -19.91
CA ASP A 203 16.39 -14.26 -20.22
C ASP A 203 16.24 -13.27 -19.04
N PRO A 204 17.29 -13.10 -18.21
CA PRO A 204 17.25 -12.17 -17.09
C PRO A 204 17.27 -10.69 -17.52
N HIS A 205 17.37 -10.37 -18.82
CA HIS A 205 17.35 -9.00 -19.35
C HIS A 205 15.96 -8.53 -19.78
N LEU A 206 15.02 -9.45 -20.02
CA LEU A 206 13.62 -9.13 -20.33
C LEU A 206 12.80 -8.67 -19.10
N GLN A 207 13.27 -8.95 -17.88
CA GLN A 207 12.55 -8.65 -16.62
C GLN A 207 13.22 -7.60 -15.73
N ARG A 208 14.37 -7.01 -16.09
CA ARG A 208 15.07 -6.04 -15.22
C ARG A 208 14.31 -4.74 -14.94
N SER A 209 13.11 -4.60 -15.51
CA SER A 209 12.28 -3.41 -15.42
C SER A 209 11.03 -3.59 -14.57
N ILE A 210 10.76 -4.78 -14.04
CA ILE A 210 9.50 -5.09 -13.36
C ILE A 210 9.83 -5.90 -12.11
N PHE A 211 9.70 -5.22 -10.96
CA PHE A 211 9.77 -5.70 -9.57
C PHE A 211 10.58 -6.96 -9.23
#